data_AF-A0A4Q5MZ74-F1
#
_entry.id   AF-A0A4Q5MZ74-F1
#
_cell.length_a   1.000
_cell.length_b   1.000
_cell.length_c   1.000
_cell.angle_alpha   90.00
_cell.angle_beta   90.00
_cell.angle_gamma   90.00
#
_symmetry.space_group_name_H-M   'P 1'
#
loop_
_entity.id
_entity.type
_entity.pdbx_description
1 polymer ?
#
loop_
_entity_poly.entity_id
_entity_poly.type
_entity_poly.pdbx_seq_one_letter_code
_entity_poly.pdbx_strand_id
1 'polypeptide(L)'
;MSVDEFEWLPDHQLHVAATLAHADHLIERVTEALRPTLRDGAVELEDRYEDGLCFATVKSVKPLPPAVALFTADALTQLRAAIEHVLFAEVERRVGRTITEREARSIEMPAFTDADKFASWITEGRRRTLAPFREGSLLVRRMRELQPYNNRKRPDDHPLRLLAEHTNLAKHRTPVVAATHVARIVPLATPPGVVIPPASGQPVKVGDVVAIAPAGTVLPMDVWPTVTIQRPHTGERPVLVKELAYVADWVRTVAIPMLIIGRHNVTPLPSQLDTSRGWGDLRAALVDAGTTTAAERFARSIRLVIAREGLRDIVAEHDPRPPRSEVSAWITSLQDEEVFARVKALKPGQTGAEILRTARVVDGWAHDLAAFTKASKTPIHPAMGARS
;
A
#
# COMPACT_ATOMS: atom_id res chain seq x y z
N MET A 1 -10.29 -11.65 -19.85
CA MET A 1 -11.49 -11.09 -19.21
C MET A 1 -12.50 -10.84 -20.33
N SER A 2 -13.78 -11.21 -20.16
CA SER A 2 -14.82 -10.96 -21.17
C SER A 2 -15.62 -9.71 -20.80
N VAL A 3 -16.29 -9.08 -21.78
CA VAL A 3 -17.12 -7.88 -21.53
C VAL A 3 -18.20 -8.15 -20.47
N ASP A 4 -18.68 -9.39 -20.41
CA ASP A 4 -19.71 -9.83 -19.46
C ASP A 4 -19.26 -9.78 -17.97
N GLU A 5 -17.96 -9.66 -17.72
CA GLU A 5 -17.37 -9.69 -16.37
C GLU A 5 -17.80 -8.49 -15.49
N PHE A 6 -18.20 -7.37 -16.12
CA PHE A 6 -18.67 -6.16 -15.45
C PHE A 6 -20.15 -5.85 -15.73
N GLU A 7 -20.97 -6.86 -16.06
CA GLU A 7 -22.43 -6.70 -16.26
C GLU A 7 -23.15 -6.10 -15.05
N TRP A 8 -22.60 -6.31 -13.84
CA TRP A 8 -23.17 -5.77 -12.62
C TRP A 8 -23.08 -4.24 -12.51
N LEU A 9 -22.16 -3.60 -13.27
CA LEU A 9 -21.96 -2.16 -13.28
C LEU A 9 -22.78 -1.54 -14.41
N PRO A 10 -23.89 -0.83 -14.13
CA PRO A 10 -24.72 -0.21 -15.17
C PRO A 10 -24.07 1.06 -15.76
N ASP A 11 -24.51 1.46 -16.95
CA ASP A 11 -23.89 2.58 -17.70
C ASP A 11 -23.86 3.89 -16.93
N HIS A 12 -24.91 4.22 -16.17
CA HIS A 12 -24.94 5.46 -15.36
C HIS A 12 -23.93 5.45 -14.21
N GLN A 13 -23.34 4.29 -13.87
CA GLN A 13 -22.31 4.13 -12.85
C GLN A 13 -20.90 3.96 -13.40
N LEU A 14 -20.71 3.91 -14.72
CA LEU A 14 -19.39 3.73 -15.35
C LEU A 14 -18.34 4.74 -14.88
N HIS A 15 -18.77 5.96 -14.53
CA HIS A 15 -17.92 7.02 -14.00
C HIS A 15 -17.15 6.65 -12.71
N VAL A 16 -17.66 5.72 -11.90
CA VAL A 16 -17.02 5.33 -10.63
C VAL A 16 -15.68 4.65 -10.85
N ALA A 17 -15.50 3.94 -11.98
CA ALA A 17 -14.26 3.25 -12.27
C ALA A 17 -13.08 4.22 -12.42
N ALA A 18 -13.27 5.32 -13.13
CA ALA A 18 -12.27 6.39 -13.24
C ALA A 18 -11.98 7.04 -11.88
N THR A 19 -13.01 7.23 -11.05
CA THR A 19 -12.87 7.80 -9.70
C THR A 19 -12.01 6.91 -8.80
N LEU A 20 -12.23 5.59 -8.83
CA LEU A 20 -11.45 4.60 -8.08
C LEU A 20 -10.02 4.46 -8.60
N ALA A 21 -9.81 4.48 -9.91
CA ALA A 21 -8.48 4.41 -10.49
C ALA A 21 -7.66 5.66 -10.15
N HIS A 22 -8.30 6.84 -10.12
CA HIS A 22 -7.65 8.05 -9.64
C HIS A 22 -7.25 7.95 -8.16
N ALA A 23 -8.09 7.34 -7.31
CA ALA A 23 -7.72 7.09 -5.91
C ALA A 23 -6.52 6.12 -5.80
N ASP A 24 -6.46 5.06 -6.61
CA ASP A 24 -5.30 4.15 -6.66
C ASP A 24 -4.03 4.87 -7.12
N HIS A 25 -4.14 5.74 -8.13
CA HIS A 25 -3.03 6.58 -8.57
C HIS A 25 -2.52 7.50 -7.44
N LEU A 26 -3.41 8.13 -6.67
CA LEU A 26 -3.00 8.94 -5.51
C LEU A 26 -2.29 8.10 -4.44
N ILE A 27 -2.72 6.85 -4.20
CA ILE A 27 -2.01 5.92 -3.31
C ILE A 27 -0.62 5.58 -3.88
N GLU A 28 -0.49 5.40 -5.20
CA GLU A 28 0.81 5.21 -5.85
C GLU A 28 1.72 6.43 -5.61
N ARG A 29 1.21 7.66 -5.75
CA ARG A 29 1.96 8.89 -5.45
C ARG A 29 2.42 8.96 -3.99
N VAL A 30 1.60 8.51 -3.03
CA VAL A 30 2.02 8.35 -1.62
C VAL A 30 3.23 7.42 -1.55
N THR A 31 3.14 6.24 -2.17
CA THR A 31 4.21 5.25 -2.11
C THR A 31 5.49 5.71 -2.81
N GLU A 32 5.38 6.41 -3.94
CA GLU A 32 6.51 7.02 -4.65
C GLU A 32 7.22 8.06 -3.78
N ALA A 33 6.46 8.92 -3.11
CA ALA A 33 7.02 9.92 -2.18
C ALA A 33 7.76 9.28 -0.99
N LEU A 34 7.37 8.06 -0.58
CA LEU A 34 8.02 7.32 0.49
C LEU A 34 9.30 6.59 0.07
N ARG A 35 9.47 6.28 -1.24
CA ARG A 35 10.58 5.45 -1.73
C ARG A 35 11.96 5.98 -1.32
N PRO A 36 12.30 7.27 -1.48
CA PRO A 36 13.63 7.76 -1.10
C PRO A 36 13.90 7.58 0.39
N THR A 37 12.93 7.93 1.25
CA THR A 37 13.08 7.80 2.71
C THR A 37 13.28 6.36 3.15
N LEU A 38 12.57 5.40 2.53
CA LEU A 38 12.69 3.99 2.88
C LEU A 38 13.95 3.35 2.30
N ARG A 39 14.39 3.76 1.10
CA ARG A 39 15.60 3.26 0.45
C ARG A 39 16.86 3.76 1.13
N ASP A 40 16.93 5.05 1.42
CA ASP A 40 18.14 5.68 1.95
C ASP A 40 18.29 5.51 3.47
N GLY A 41 17.36 4.77 4.10
CA GLY A 41 17.24 4.65 5.54
C GLY A 41 16.50 5.84 6.17
N ALA A 42 15.44 5.56 6.92
CA ALA A 42 14.61 6.59 7.56
C ALA A 42 15.15 7.06 8.92
N VAL A 43 16.05 6.29 9.52
CA VAL A 43 16.67 6.55 10.81
C VAL A 43 18.18 6.35 10.70
N GLU A 44 18.95 7.20 11.35
CA GLU A 44 20.38 7.00 11.55
C GLU A 44 20.61 6.58 12.99
N LEU A 45 21.51 5.62 13.20
CA LEU A 45 21.88 5.15 14.52
C LEU A 45 23.26 5.66 14.90
N GLU A 46 23.50 5.79 16.19
CA GLU A 46 24.82 6.01 16.77
C GLU A 46 25.01 5.17 18.03
N ASP A 47 26.28 4.83 18.28
CA ASP A 47 26.68 4.09 19.46
C ASP A 47 26.95 5.08 20.61
N ARG A 48 26.28 4.85 21.74
CA ARG A 48 26.54 5.54 23.00
C ARG A 48 27.06 4.53 24.03
N TYR A 49 28.14 4.86 24.71
CA TYR A 49 28.77 3.97 25.70
C TYR A 49 28.55 4.49 27.13
N GLU A 50 28.09 3.62 28.03
CA GLU A 50 27.84 3.92 29.45
C GLU A 50 27.92 2.64 30.28
N ASP A 51 28.63 2.68 31.42
CA ASP A 51 28.77 1.57 32.38
C ASP A 51 29.16 0.21 31.77
N GLY A 52 30.06 0.22 30.78
CA GLY A 52 30.52 -0.99 30.10
C GLY A 52 29.52 -1.58 29.10
N LEU A 53 28.44 -0.86 28.79
CA LEU A 53 27.46 -1.18 27.77
C LEU A 53 27.59 -0.23 26.56
N CYS A 54 27.15 -0.72 25.40
CA CYS A 54 26.94 0.02 24.17
C CYS A 54 25.44 0.05 23.87
N PHE A 55 24.89 1.25 23.74
CA PHE A 55 23.52 1.52 23.37
C PHE A 55 23.51 2.00 21.93
N ALA A 56 22.91 1.22 21.03
CA ALA A 56 22.57 1.73 19.71
C ALA A 56 21.35 2.63 19.86
N THR A 57 21.55 3.93 19.67
CA THR A 57 20.52 4.96 19.84
C THR A 57 20.19 5.63 18.52
N VAL A 58 18.98 6.14 18.39
CA VAL A 58 18.56 6.90 17.21
C VAL A 58 19.22 8.27 17.25
N LYS A 59 20.15 8.52 16.33
CA LYS A 59 20.84 9.80 16.15
C LYS A 59 19.95 10.82 15.45
N SER A 60 19.29 10.40 14.38
CA SER A 60 18.46 11.27 13.57
C SER A 60 17.29 10.50 12.94
N VAL A 61 16.20 11.21 12.69
CA VAL A 61 15.01 10.68 11.99
C VAL A 61 14.80 11.57 10.78
N LYS A 62 14.85 11.00 9.58
CA LYS A 62 14.63 11.77 8.35
C LYS A 62 13.18 12.26 8.31
N PRO A 63 12.94 13.55 8.02
CA PRO A 63 11.59 14.07 7.91
C PRO A 63 10.86 13.41 6.74
N LEU A 64 9.58 13.13 6.93
CA LEU A 64 8.73 12.65 5.83
C LEU A 64 8.44 13.81 4.87
N PRO A 65 8.47 13.59 3.54
CA PRO A 65 8.06 14.61 2.59
C PRO A 65 6.61 15.04 2.86
N PRO A 66 6.31 16.36 2.88
CA PRO A 66 4.94 16.85 3.08
C PRO A 66 3.93 16.29 2.08
N ALA A 67 4.40 15.96 0.87
CA ALA A 67 3.63 15.31 -0.18
C ALA A 67 2.95 14.00 0.28
N VAL A 68 3.56 13.25 1.20
CA VAL A 68 2.98 12.01 1.76
C VAL A 68 1.64 12.30 2.43
N ALA A 69 1.58 13.32 3.28
CA ALA A 69 0.37 13.71 4.00
C ALA A 69 -0.71 14.26 3.06
N LEU A 70 -0.30 15.07 2.07
CA LEU A 70 -1.20 15.65 1.07
C LEU A 70 -1.84 14.57 0.20
N PHE A 71 -1.04 13.74 -0.47
CA PHE A 71 -1.56 12.66 -1.32
C PHE A 71 -2.38 11.64 -0.53
N THR A 72 -2.07 11.40 0.74
CA THR A 72 -2.90 10.55 1.61
C THR A 72 -4.28 11.16 1.85
N ALA A 73 -4.35 12.46 2.15
CA ALA A 73 -5.62 13.17 2.33
C ALA A 73 -6.44 13.20 1.03
N ASP A 74 -5.78 13.42 -0.11
CA ASP A 74 -6.42 13.42 -1.42
C ASP A 74 -6.97 12.04 -1.78
N ALA A 75 -6.20 10.97 -1.56
CA ALA A 75 -6.63 9.60 -1.82
C ALA A 75 -7.88 9.23 -1.00
N LEU A 76 -7.88 9.54 0.30
CA LEU A 76 -9.04 9.30 1.17
C LEU A 76 -10.24 10.16 0.77
N THR A 77 -10.01 11.42 0.37
CA THR A 77 -11.09 12.28 -0.14
C THR A 77 -11.69 11.72 -1.42
N GLN A 78 -10.87 11.22 -2.33
CA GLN A 78 -11.32 10.62 -3.58
C GLN A 78 -12.09 9.32 -3.37
N LEU A 79 -11.66 8.47 -2.42
CA LEU A 79 -12.39 7.27 -2.03
C LEU A 79 -13.78 7.60 -1.46
N ARG A 80 -13.88 8.69 -0.67
CA ARG A 80 -15.17 9.19 -0.19
C ARG A 80 -16.04 9.72 -1.33
N ALA A 81 -15.44 10.49 -2.23
CA ALA A 81 -16.12 11.01 -3.40
C ALA A 81 -16.67 9.87 -4.28
N ALA A 82 -15.96 8.76 -4.44
CA ALA A 82 -16.46 7.59 -5.18
C ALA A 82 -17.78 7.05 -4.60
N ILE A 83 -17.90 6.95 -3.27
CA ILE A 83 -19.14 6.54 -2.61
C ILE A 83 -20.26 7.57 -2.85
N GLU A 84 -19.95 8.85 -2.70
CA GLU A 84 -20.92 9.94 -2.84
C GLU A 84 -21.39 10.12 -4.30
N HIS A 85 -20.51 9.95 -5.29
CA HIS A 85 -20.84 9.96 -6.72
C HIS A 85 -21.79 8.80 -7.07
N VAL A 86 -21.51 7.59 -6.56
CA VAL A 86 -22.40 6.44 -6.76
C VAL A 86 -23.78 6.71 -6.17
N LEU A 87 -23.84 7.22 -4.94
CA LEU A 87 -25.10 7.61 -4.30
C LEU A 87 -25.85 8.65 -5.13
N PHE A 88 -25.16 9.69 -5.61
CA PHE A 88 -25.75 10.73 -6.43
C PHE A 88 -26.38 10.16 -7.71
N ALA A 89 -25.62 9.38 -8.47
CA ALA A 89 -26.10 8.74 -9.69
C ALA A 89 -27.25 7.75 -9.43
N GLU A 90 -27.21 7.01 -8.32
CA GLU A 90 -28.28 6.11 -7.88
C GLU A 90 -29.57 6.86 -7.51
N VAL A 91 -29.46 8.06 -6.93
CA VAL A 91 -30.60 8.91 -6.61
C VAL A 91 -31.16 9.54 -7.88
N GLU A 92 -30.32 10.10 -8.73
CA GLU A 92 -30.72 10.74 -9.99
C GLU A 92 -31.47 9.77 -10.90
N ARG A 93 -30.91 8.56 -11.07
CA ARG A 93 -31.53 7.51 -11.89
C ARG A 93 -32.91 7.12 -11.38
N ARG A 94 -33.10 7.00 -10.06
CA ARG A 94 -34.39 6.60 -9.47
C ARG A 94 -35.41 7.73 -9.42
N VAL A 95 -34.95 8.97 -9.26
CA VAL A 95 -35.82 10.15 -9.23
C VAL A 95 -36.33 10.46 -10.64
N GLY A 96 -35.56 10.19 -11.69
CA GLY A 96 -36.00 10.34 -13.08
C GLY A 96 -36.21 11.79 -13.52
N ARG A 97 -35.67 12.76 -12.77
CA ARG A 97 -35.64 14.19 -13.09
C ARG A 97 -34.33 14.80 -12.61
N THR A 98 -34.04 16.00 -13.08
CA THR A 98 -32.95 16.82 -12.55
C THR A 98 -33.11 17.05 -11.05
N ILE A 99 -32.03 16.80 -10.31
CA ILE A 99 -31.95 17.05 -8.87
C ILE A 99 -31.69 18.54 -8.65
N THR A 100 -32.41 19.18 -7.73
CA THR A 100 -32.16 20.59 -7.39
C THR A 100 -30.86 20.73 -6.59
N GLU A 101 -30.22 21.90 -6.62
CA GLU A 101 -28.99 22.13 -5.84
C GLU A 101 -29.17 21.85 -4.34
N ARG A 102 -30.34 22.20 -3.79
CA ARG A 102 -30.69 21.92 -2.39
C ARG A 102 -30.78 20.42 -2.10
N GLU A 103 -31.35 19.65 -3.01
CA GLU A 103 -31.42 18.19 -2.90
C GLU A 103 -30.05 17.56 -3.06
N ALA A 104 -29.25 18.01 -4.04
CA ALA A 104 -27.88 17.54 -4.26
C ALA A 104 -27.02 17.66 -3.00
N ARG A 105 -27.08 18.80 -2.30
CA ARG A 105 -26.39 19.02 -1.01
C ARG A 105 -26.86 18.11 0.13
N SER A 106 -27.97 17.39 -0.02
CA SER A 106 -28.47 16.43 0.98
C SER A 106 -28.08 14.98 0.70
N ILE A 107 -27.48 14.72 -0.47
CA ILE A 107 -26.99 13.40 -0.88
C ILE A 107 -25.56 13.26 -0.36
N GLU A 108 -25.44 12.57 0.76
CA GLU A 108 -24.16 12.27 1.41
C GLU A 108 -24.21 10.85 2.01
N MET A 109 -23.06 10.21 2.16
CA MET A 109 -22.96 8.96 2.90
C MET A 109 -22.63 9.26 4.37
N PRO A 110 -23.54 9.00 5.32
CA PRO A 110 -23.21 9.10 6.74
C PRO A 110 -22.33 7.93 7.18
N ALA A 111 -21.60 8.13 8.28
CA ALA A 111 -20.74 7.11 8.90
C ALA A 111 -21.06 6.97 10.40
N PHE A 112 -22.29 6.59 10.73
CA PHE A 112 -22.74 6.52 12.11
C PHE A 112 -22.30 5.23 12.81
N THR A 113 -21.88 5.36 14.06
CA THR A 113 -21.62 4.25 14.98
C THR A 113 -22.86 3.89 15.82
N ASP A 114 -24.01 4.48 15.49
CA ASP A 114 -25.29 4.33 16.19
C ASP A 114 -26.44 4.23 15.17
N ALA A 115 -27.29 3.21 15.32
CA ALA A 115 -28.39 2.93 14.40
C ALA A 115 -29.54 3.96 14.50
N ASP A 116 -29.80 4.50 15.69
CA ASP A 116 -30.84 5.48 15.95
C ASP A 116 -30.44 6.84 15.38
N LYS A 117 -29.14 7.18 15.40
CA LYS A 117 -28.62 8.36 14.69
C LYS A 117 -28.82 8.27 13.19
N PHE A 118 -28.57 7.10 12.60
CA PHE A 118 -28.85 6.88 11.18
C PHE A 118 -30.35 6.99 10.88
N ALA A 119 -31.21 6.38 11.71
CA ALA A 119 -32.66 6.49 11.59
C ALA A 119 -33.15 7.95 11.71
N SER A 120 -32.55 8.74 12.60
CA SER A 120 -32.88 10.16 12.72
C SER A 120 -32.45 10.94 11.48
N TRP A 121 -31.23 10.71 10.99
CA TRP A 121 -30.64 11.38 9.82
C TRP A 121 -31.45 11.17 8.53
N ILE A 122 -31.97 9.96 8.27
CA ILE A 122 -32.83 9.71 7.10
C ILE A 122 -34.17 10.47 7.17
N THR A 123 -34.67 10.76 8.38
CA THR A 123 -35.94 11.48 8.56
C THR A 123 -35.78 13.00 8.55
N GLU A 124 -34.58 13.55 8.42
CA GLU A 124 -34.39 15.00 8.34
C GLU A 124 -34.96 15.58 7.04
N GLY A 125 -35.58 16.76 7.14
CA GLY A 125 -36.51 17.29 6.14
C GLY A 125 -35.96 17.47 4.72
N ARG A 126 -34.65 17.66 4.54
CA ARG A 126 -34.06 17.83 3.20
C ARG A 126 -34.06 16.53 2.39
N ARG A 127 -34.01 15.38 3.06
CA ARG A 127 -33.98 14.05 2.41
C ARG A 127 -35.38 13.47 2.22
N ARG A 128 -36.37 13.95 2.99
CA ARG A 128 -37.79 13.53 2.86
C ARG A 128 -38.38 13.76 1.47
N THR A 129 -37.89 14.76 0.73
CA THR A 129 -38.37 15.07 -0.62
C THR A 129 -37.87 14.06 -1.67
N LEU A 130 -36.82 13.29 -1.37
CA LEU A 130 -36.22 12.32 -2.27
C LEU A 130 -36.77 10.93 -1.98
N ALA A 131 -37.56 10.38 -2.91
CA ALA A 131 -38.11 9.03 -2.79
C ALA A 131 -37.05 7.94 -2.49
N PRO A 132 -35.83 7.99 -3.07
CA PRO A 132 -34.76 7.02 -2.74
C PRO A 132 -34.24 7.08 -1.30
N PHE A 133 -34.52 8.14 -0.54
CA PHE A 133 -34.14 8.27 0.87
C PHE A 133 -35.28 7.96 1.85
N ARG A 134 -36.46 7.57 1.35
CA ARG A 134 -37.56 7.16 2.22
C ARG A 134 -37.17 5.89 2.97
N GLU A 135 -37.60 5.83 4.23
CA GLU A 135 -37.33 4.66 5.06
C GLU A 135 -37.87 3.38 4.40
N GLY A 136 -37.08 2.31 4.47
CA GLY A 136 -37.39 1.03 3.85
C GLY A 136 -37.11 0.93 2.35
N SER A 137 -36.75 2.01 1.66
CA SER A 137 -36.30 1.97 0.26
C SER A 137 -35.04 1.12 0.08
N LEU A 138 -34.82 0.60 -1.14
CA LEU A 138 -33.66 -0.25 -1.44
C LEU A 138 -32.33 0.47 -1.16
N LEU A 139 -32.23 1.75 -1.51
CA LEU A 139 -31.00 2.51 -1.31
C LEU A 139 -30.71 2.73 0.19
N VAL A 140 -31.72 3.10 0.98
CA VAL A 140 -31.56 3.25 2.44
C VAL A 140 -31.14 1.92 3.09
N ARG A 141 -31.71 0.78 2.67
CA ARG A 141 -31.29 -0.55 3.17
C ARG A 141 -29.80 -0.82 2.87
N ARG A 142 -29.35 -0.55 1.64
CA ARG A 142 -27.94 -0.70 1.25
C ARG A 142 -27.01 0.22 2.03
N MET A 143 -27.40 1.49 2.21
CA MET A 143 -26.64 2.44 3.03
C MET A 143 -26.55 1.99 4.48
N ARG A 144 -27.67 1.45 5.03
CA ARG A 144 -27.77 0.91 6.38
C ARG A 144 -26.79 -0.23 6.60
N GLU A 145 -26.65 -1.15 5.64
CA GLU A 145 -25.71 -2.28 5.69
C GLU A 145 -24.23 -1.85 5.72
N LEU A 146 -23.92 -0.70 5.11
CA LEU A 146 -22.56 -0.15 5.08
C LEU A 146 -22.19 0.69 6.32
N GLN A 147 -23.10 0.85 7.28
CA GLN A 147 -22.83 1.72 8.43
C GLN A 147 -21.87 1.06 9.46
N PRO A 148 -20.97 1.86 10.07
CA PRO A 148 -20.05 1.40 11.11
C PRO A 148 -20.68 0.62 12.27
N TYR A 149 -21.90 0.96 12.71
CA TYR A 149 -22.57 0.25 13.80
C TYR A 149 -22.84 -1.24 13.53
N ASN A 150 -22.77 -1.68 12.27
CA ASN A 150 -22.89 -3.10 11.96
C ASN A 150 -21.64 -3.90 12.38
N ASN A 151 -20.49 -3.25 12.53
CA ASN A 151 -19.31 -3.86 13.14
C ASN A 151 -19.38 -3.72 14.67
N ARG A 152 -20.18 -4.58 15.31
CA ARG A 152 -20.48 -4.51 16.76
C ARG A 152 -19.24 -4.53 17.67
N LYS A 153 -18.15 -5.16 17.25
CA LYS A 153 -16.94 -5.30 18.09
C LYS A 153 -16.03 -4.08 17.99
N ARG A 154 -15.86 -3.53 16.79
CA ARG A 154 -14.90 -2.45 16.51
C ARG A 154 -15.50 -1.47 15.48
N PRO A 155 -16.55 -0.71 15.84
CA PRO A 155 -17.16 0.24 14.91
C PRO A 155 -16.17 1.34 14.49
N ASP A 156 -15.20 1.66 15.34
CA ASP A 156 -14.14 2.62 15.05
C ASP A 156 -13.11 2.16 14.01
N ASP A 157 -13.00 0.84 13.77
CA ASP A 157 -12.16 0.25 12.73
C ASP A 157 -12.86 0.14 11.37
N HIS A 158 -14.14 0.49 11.30
CA HIS A 158 -14.91 0.33 10.08
C HIS A 158 -14.39 1.27 8.98
N PRO A 159 -14.14 0.81 7.74
CA PRO A 159 -13.57 1.65 6.68
C PRO A 159 -14.32 2.95 6.42
N LEU A 160 -15.66 2.92 6.44
CA LEU A 160 -16.48 4.13 6.30
C LEU A 160 -16.27 5.15 7.45
N ARG A 161 -16.02 4.66 8.68
CA ARG A 161 -15.70 5.50 9.84
C ARG A 161 -14.32 6.14 9.67
N LEU A 162 -13.31 5.33 9.31
CA LEU A 162 -11.95 5.80 9.04
C LEU A 162 -11.96 6.90 7.96
N LEU A 163 -12.66 6.63 6.86
CA LEU A 163 -12.80 7.53 5.73
C LEU A 163 -13.45 8.86 6.14
N ALA A 164 -14.55 8.82 6.89
CA ALA A 164 -15.24 10.01 7.37
C ALA A 164 -14.35 10.85 8.31
N GLU A 165 -13.68 10.23 9.28
CA GLU A 165 -12.83 10.93 10.25
C GLU A 165 -11.60 11.56 9.59
N HIS A 166 -10.91 10.84 8.71
CA HIS A 166 -9.76 11.39 8.00
C HIS A 166 -10.15 12.55 7.07
N THR A 167 -11.22 12.40 6.31
CA THR A 167 -11.66 13.46 5.37
C THR A 167 -12.20 14.67 6.11
N ASN A 168 -12.91 14.51 7.24
CA ASN A 168 -13.35 15.63 8.07
C ASN A 168 -12.16 16.37 8.69
N LEU A 169 -11.15 15.64 9.18
CA LEU A 169 -9.93 16.25 9.73
C LEU A 169 -9.19 17.07 8.66
N ALA A 170 -9.02 16.51 7.46
CA ALA A 170 -8.34 17.18 6.35
C ALA A 170 -9.09 18.43 5.88
N LYS A 171 -10.44 18.39 5.82
CA LYS A 171 -11.26 19.53 5.41
C LYS A 171 -11.24 20.70 6.39
N HIS A 172 -11.10 20.44 7.69
CA HIS A 172 -11.36 21.46 8.72
C HIS A 172 -10.15 21.83 9.58
N ARG A 173 -9.07 21.03 9.57
CA ARG A 173 -7.95 21.22 10.50
C ARG A 173 -6.59 21.17 9.81
N THR A 174 -6.14 19.97 9.49
CA THR A 174 -4.78 19.72 9.01
C THR A 174 -4.74 18.44 8.18
N PRO A 175 -3.83 18.32 7.20
CA PRO A 175 -3.58 17.06 6.52
C PRO A 175 -3.24 15.94 7.51
N VAL A 176 -3.41 14.71 7.02
CA VAL A 176 -3.16 13.49 7.78
C VAL A 176 -1.79 13.48 8.45
N VAL A 177 -1.73 13.12 9.73
CA VAL A 177 -0.47 13.02 10.49
C VAL A 177 0.18 11.66 10.22
N ALA A 178 1.26 11.67 9.43
CA ALA A 178 2.12 10.51 9.21
C ALA A 178 3.40 10.60 10.04
N ALA A 179 3.93 9.46 10.50
CA ALA A 179 5.15 9.43 11.29
C ALA A 179 6.00 8.19 11.03
N THR A 180 7.32 8.32 11.16
CA THR A 180 8.27 7.20 11.07
C THR A 180 8.29 6.41 12.39
N HIS A 181 8.35 5.09 12.29
CA HIS A 181 8.53 4.16 13.40
C HIS A 181 9.64 3.17 13.05
N VAL A 182 10.34 2.67 14.05
CA VAL A 182 11.18 1.46 13.90
C VAL A 182 10.29 0.25 14.13
N ALA A 183 9.87 -0.42 13.05
CA ALA A 183 8.92 -1.53 13.15
C ALA A 183 9.56 -2.80 13.68
N ARG A 184 10.82 -3.04 13.29
CA ARG A 184 11.55 -4.24 13.62
C ARG A 184 13.05 -3.99 13.58
N ILE A 185 13.74 -4.54 14.56
CA ILE A 185 15.19 -4.74 14.55
C ILE A 185 15.44 -6.23 14.38
N VAL A 186 16.24 -6.61 13.39
CA VAL A 186 16.61 -8.00 13.12
C VAL A 186 18.10 -8.14 13.30
N PRO A 187 18.59 -8.62 14.46
CA PRO A 187 19.99 -8.92 14.61
C PRO A 187 20.36 -10.10 13.71
N LEU A 188 21.47 -10.00 12.97
CA LEU A 188 21.99 -11.10 12.15
C LEU A 188 22.64 -12.19 13.02
N ALA A 189 23.11 -11.81 14.21
CA ALA A 189 23.56 -12.71 15.26
C ALA A 189 23.10 -12.16 16.62
N THR A 190 22.86 -13.04 17.60
CA THR A 190 22.51 -12.64 18.97
C THR A 190 23.63 -13.05 19.94
N PRO A 191 24.74 -12.30 20.03
CA PRO A 191 25.77 -12.52 21.04
C PRO A 191 25.19 -12.52 22.47
N PRO A 192 25.83 -13.21 23.43
CA PRO A 192 25.45 -13.14 24.84
C PRO A 192 25.40 -11.70 25.34
N GLY A 193 24.34 -11.36 26.09
CA GLY A 193 24.16 -10.04 26.69
C GLY A 193 23.53 -8.99 25.77
N VAL A 194 23.20 -9.32 24.51
CA VAL A 194 22.44 -8.43 23.63
C VAL A 194 20.96 -8.40 24.01
N VAL A 195 20.41 -7.20 24.12
CA VAL A 195 18.99 -6.95 24.38
C VAL A 195 18.41 -6.03 23.31
N ILE A 196 17.31 -6.46 22.69
CA ILE A 196 16.51 -5.63 21.77
C ILE A 196 15.25 -5.21 22.52
N PRO A 197 15.09 -3.92 22.86
CA PRO A 197 13.89 -3.44 23.52
C PRO A 197 12.63 -3.72 22.67
N PRO A 198 11.47 -3.96 23.30
CA PRO A 198 10.22 -4.06 22.56
C PRO A 198 9.91 -2.73 21.87
N ALA A 199 9.29 -2.79 20.69
CA ALA A 199 8.86 -1.59 19.98
C ALA A 199 7.88 -0.78 20.85
N SER A 200 8.13 0.52 21.01
CA SER A 200 7.33 1.42 21.85
C SER A 200 5.90 1.63 21.35
N GLY A 201 5.62 1.28 20.09
CA GLY A 201 4.36 1.59 19.41
C GLY A 201 4.18 3.09 19.10
N GLN A 202 5.14 3.94 19.49
CA GLN A 202 5.14 5.38 19.24
C GLN A 202 6.08 5.74 18.09
N PRO A 203 5.90 6.92 17.47
CA PRO A 203 6.87 7.44 16.52
C PRO A 203 8.28 7.45 17.12
N VAL A 204 9.26 7.03 16.32
CA VAL A 204 10.65 7.00 16.75
C VAL A 204 11.17 8.42 16.99
N LYS A 205 11.92 8.61 18.06
CA LYS A 205 12.53 9.89 18.45
C LYS A 205 14.05 9.76 18.57
N VAL A 206 14.73 10.90 18.43
CA VAL A 206 16.16 10.99 18.71
C VAL A 206 16.41 10.62 20.18
N GLY A 207 17.41 9.77 20.40
CA GLY A 207 17.76 9.21 21.70
C GLY A 207 17.06 7.89 22.06
N ASP A 208 16.07 7.45 21.28
CA ASP A 208 15.45 6.13 21.50
C ASP A 208 16.51 5.02 21.36
N VAL A 209 16.51 4.07 22.29
CA VAL A 209 17.41 2.90 22.29
C VAL A 209 16.79 1.79 21.44
N VAL A 210 17.51 1.32 20.43
CA VAL A 210 17.05 0.23 19.54
C VAL A 210 17.74 -1.10 19.81
N ALA A 211 18.93 -1.09 20.41
CA ALA A 211 19.64 -2.27 20.86
C ALA A 211 20.60 -1.92 21.99
N ILE A 212 20.87 -2.89 22.86
CA ILE A 212 21.83 -2.80 23.96
C ILE A 212 22.76 -4.00 23.86
N ALA A 213 24.07 -3.79 23.98
CA ALA A 213 25.08 -4.85 23.95
C ALA A 213 26.23 -4.53 24.93
N PRO A 214 27.04 -5.53 25.37
CA PRO A 214 28.28 -5.25 26.08
C PRO A 214 29.24 -4.42 25.23
N ALA A 215 30.00 -3.51 25.84
CA ALA A 215 31.00 -2.70 25.13
C ALA A 215 32.00 -3.59 24.38
N GLY A 216 32.36 -3.18 23.16
CA GLY A 216 33.22 -3.96 22.26
C GLY A 216 32.50 -5.07 21.47
N THR A 217 31.22 -5.32 21.73
CA THR A 217 30.41 -6.26 20.94
C THR A 217 30.02 -5.63 19.60
N VAL A 218 30.35 -6.29 18.49
CA VAL A 218 29.85 -5.92 17.17
C VAL A 218 28.51 -6.61 16.93
N LEU A 219 27.44 -5.83 16.81
CA LEU A 219 26.08 -6.32 16.55
C LEU A 219 25.63 -5.92 15.14
N PRO A 220 25.84 -6.78 14.12
CA PRO A 220 25.25 -6.54 12.81
C PRO A 220 23.73 -6.73 12.90
N MET A 221 22.97 -5.72 12.48
CA MET A 221 21.50 -5.75 12.53
C MET A 221 20.87 -4.98 11.38
N ASP A 222 19.70 -5.47 10.94
CA ASP A 222 18.85 -4.75 10.01
C ASP A 222 17.78 -3.95 10.76
N VAL A 223 17.63 -2.69 10.37
CA VAL A 223 16.60 -1.79 10.91
C VAL A 223 15.52 -1.63 9.86
N TRP A 224 14.29 -1.99 10.21
CA TRP A 224 13.15 -1.94 9.30
C TRP A 224 12.21 -0.81 9.72
N PRO A 225 12.36 0.39 9.14
CA PRO A 225 11.44 1.49 9.41
C PRO A 225 10.07 1.21 8.77
N THR A 226 9.02 1.75 9.40
CA THR A 226 7.68 1.84 8.81
C THR A 226 7.15 3.25 8.94
N VAL A 227 6.29 3.64 8.02
CA VAL A 227 5.52 4.90 8.13
C VAL A 227 4.11 4.56 8.57
N THR A 228 3.64 5.23 9.61
CA THR A 228 2.29 5.07 10.17
C THR A 228 1.44 6.29 9.91
N ILE A 229 0.12 6.12 10.00
CA ILE A 229 -0.90 7.16 9.92
C ILE A 229 -1.65 7.21 11.25
N GLN A 230 -1.83 8.39 11.84
CA GLN A 230 -2.63 8.52 13.06
C GLN A 230 -4.13 8.61 12.73
N ARG A 231 -4.93 7.69 13.29
CA ARG A 231 -6.39 7.73 13.23
C ARG A 231 -6.91 8.91 14.08
N PRO A 232 -7.73 9.84 13.54
CA PRO A 232 -8.12 11.05 14.26
C PRO A 232 -8.92 10.80 15.53
N HIS A 233 -9.77 9.76 15.53
CA HIS A 233 -10.72 9.46 16.59
C HIS A 233 -10.18 8.54 17.69
N THR A 234 -9.20 7.68 17.38
CA THR A 234 -8.62 6.73 18.36
C THR A 234 -7.18 7.05 18.74
N GLY A 235 -6.45 7.82 17.92
CA GLY A 235 -5.02 8.04 18.09
C GLY A 235 -4.14 6.83 17.74
N GLU A 236 -4.72 5.69 17.34
CA GLU A 236 -3.98 4.52 16.86
C GLU A 236 -3.17 4.85 15.61
N ARG A 237 -2.07 4.11 15.40
CA ARG A 237 -1.08 4.37 14.34
C ARG A 237 -0.83 3.14 13.45
N PRO A 238 -1.80 2.71 12.62
CA PRO A 238 -1.56 1.65 11.65
C PRO A 238 -0.50 2.05 10.61
N VAL A 239 0.07 1.06 9.92
CA VAL A 239 0.97 1.30 8.79
C VAL A 239 0.22 2.02 7.67
N LEU A 240 0.73 3.17 7.24
CA LEU A 240 0.05 4.10 6.32
C LEU A 240 -0.47 3.40 5.05
N VAL A 241 0.41 2.68 4.35
CA VAL A 241 0.02 2.02 3.09
C VAL A 241 -0.97 0.89 3.32
N LYS A 242 -0.92 0.21 4.48
CA LYS A 242 -1.90 -0.84 4.82
C LYS A 242 -3.28 -0.25 5.13
N GLU A 243 -3.34 0.88 5.82
CA GLU A 243 -4.60 1.59 6.09
C GLU A 243 -5.25 2.07 4.78
N LEU A 244 -4.46 2.70 3.90
CA LEU A 244 -4.92 3.12 2.57
C LEU A 244 -5.43 1.93 1.74
N ALA A 245 -4.67 0.83 1.70
CA ALA A 245 -5.07 -0.39 0.99
C ALA A 245 -6.37 -0.97 1.55
N TYR A 246 -6.49 -1.05 2.88
CA TYR A 246 -7.68 -1.58 3.55
C TYR A 246 -8.94 -0.76 3.22
N VAL A 247 -8.86 0.57 3.29
CA VAL A 247 -10.00 1.43 2.95
C VAL A 247 -10.32 1.36 1.46
N ALA A 248 -9.31 1.45 0.58
CA ALA A 248 -9.51 1.39 -0.87
C ALA A 248 -10.10 0.07 -1.34
N ASP A 249 -9.63 -1.05 -0.78
CA ASP A 249 -10.16 -2.38 -1.06
C ASP A 249 -11.63 -2.47 -0.65
N TRP A 250 -11.98 -2.10 0.59
CA TRP A 250 -13.36 -2.12 1.05
C TRP A 250 -14.29 -1.25 0.19
N VAL A 251 -13.86 -0.05 -0.22
CA VAL A 251 -14.68 0.81 -1.08
C VAL A 251 -14.94 0.13 -2.43
N ARG A 252 -13.89 -0.44 -3.04
CA ARG A 252 -13.94 -1.10 -4.35
C ARG A 252 -14.73 -2.40 -4.34
N THR A 253 -14.52 -3.25 -3.34
CA THR A 253 -15.05 -4.62 -3.31
C THR A 253 -16.36 -4.72 -2.54
N VAL A 254 -16.63 -3.84 -1.58
CA VAL A 254 -17.83 -3.90 -0.72
C VAL A 254 -18.76 -2.72 -0.96
N ALA A 255 -18.30 -1.50 -0.72
CA ALA A 255 -19.18 -0.33 -0.66
C ALA A 255 -19.87 -0.04 -1.98
N ILE A 256 -19.11 0.04 -3.07
CA ILE A 256 -19.64 0.39 -4.39
C ILE A 256 -20.59 -0.69 -4.92
N PRO A 257 -20.22 -1.99 -4.97
CA PRO A 257 -21.16 -3.04 -5.36
C PRO A 257 -22.43 -3.08 -4.49
N MET A 258 -22.30 -2.91 -3.17
CA MET A 258 -23.45 -2.88 -2.27
C MET A 258 -24.41 -1.74 -2.61
N LEU A 259 -23.91 -0.54 -2.89
CA LEU A 259 -24.75 0.59 -3.26
C LEU A 259 -25.46 0.40 -4.61
N ILE A 260 -24.77 -0.16 -5.61
CA ILE A 260 -25.29 -0.30 -6.97
C ILE A 260 -26.27 -1.47 -7.07
N ILE A 261 -25.90 -2.66 -6.61
CA ILE A 261 -26.69 -3.89 -6.79
C ILE A 261 -27.17 -4.54 -5.48
N GLY A 262 -26.68 -4.11 -4.32
CA GLY A 262 -27.09 -4.67 -3.02
C GLY A 262 -26.40 -5.97 -2.64
N ARG A 263 -25.24 -6.27 -3.25
CA ARG A 263 -24.36 -7.38 -2.90
C ARG A 263 -22.93 -7.05 -3.32
N HIS A 264 -21.95 -7.70 -2.69
CA HIS A 264 -20.53 -7.44 -2.92
C HIS A 264 -19.75 -8.62 -3.51
N ASN A 265 -20.42 -9.76 -3.74
CA ASN A 265 -19.81 -10.89 -4.44
C ASN A 265 -19.88 -10.67 -5.96
N VAL A 266 -19.01 -9.79 -6.47
CA VAL A 266 -18.87 -9.43 -7.88
C VAL A 266 -17.39 -9.32 -8.25
N THR A 267 -17.08 -9.33 -9.55
CA THR A 267 -15.73 -9.00 -10.01
C THR A 267 -15.39 -7.56 -9.61
N PRO A 268 -14.32 -7.33 -8.83
CA PRO A 268 -13.87 -6.00 -8.46
C PRO A 268 -13.50 -5.16 -9.68
N LEU A 269 -13.78 -3.87 -9.64
CA LEU A 269 -13.32 -2.94 -10.68
C LEU A 269 -11.79 -2.88 -10.70
N PRO A 270 -11.15 -2.84 -11.88
CA PRO A 270 -9.70 -2.78 -12.00
C PRO A 270 -9.15 -1.51 -11.33
N SER A 271 -7.94 -1.61 -10.80
CA SER A 271 -7.27 -0.51 -10.10
C SER A 271 -6.43 0.36 -11.03
N GLN A 272 -6.03 -0.14 -12.20
CA GLN A 272 -5.10 0.50 -13.14
C GLN A 272 -5.77 0.99 -14.42
N LEU A 273 -7.00 1.51 -14.34
CA LEU A 273 -7.59 2.21 -15.48
C LEU A 273 -6.86 3.55 -15.68
N ASP A 274 -6.31 3.78 -16.88
CA ASP A 274 -5.63 5.04 -17.20
C ASP A 274 -6.65 6.19 -17.32
N THR A 275 -6.63 7.09 -16.34
CA THR A 275 -7.51 8.27 -16.27
C THR A 275 -7.00 9.46 -17.08
N SER A 276 -5.79 9.40 -17.65
CA SER A 276 -5.25 10.46 -18.50
C SER A 276 -5.75 10.38 -19.95
N ARG A 277 -6.29 9.22 -20.33
CA ARG A 277 -6.82 8.93 -21.66
C ARG A 277 -8.34 9.06 -21.71
N GLY A 278 -8.85 9.71 -22.77
CA GLY A 278 -10.27 9.63 -23.12
C GLY A 278 -10.60 8.27 -23.75
N TRP A 279 -11.58 7.56 -23.20
CA TRP A 279 -12.01 6.25 -23.69
C TRP A 279 -13.32 6.38 -24.48
N GLY A 280 -13.31 5.92 -25.74
CA GLY A 280 -14.53 5.85 -26.56
C GLY A 280 -15.48 4.72 -26.12
N ASP A 281 -14.91 3.62 -25.63
CA ASP A 281 -15.62 2.53 -24.97
C ASP A 281 -14.93 2.24 -23.62
N LEU A 282 -15.56 2.68 -22.54
CA LEU A 282 -15.01 2.48 -21.21
C LEU A 282 -15.08 1.01 -20.76
N ARG A 283 -16.07 0.24 -21.21
CA ARG A 283 -16.21 -1.17 -20.81
C ARG A 283 -15.07 -2.00 -21.36
N ALA A 284 -14.72 -1.80 -22.62
CA ALA A 284 -13.53 -2.42 -23.21
C ALA A 284 -12.26 -2.04 -22.43
N ALA A 285 -12.12 -0.77 -22.05
CA ALA A 285 -10.98 -0.31 -21.26
C ALA A 285 -10.89 -0.96 -19.87
N LEU A 286 -12.03 -1.27 -19.22
CA LEU A 286 -12.05 -1.98 -17.93
C LEU A 286 -11.56 -3.42 -18.07
N VAL A 287 -11.87 -4.09 -19.19
CA VAL A 287 -11.43 -5.46 -19.47
C VAL A 287 -9.91 -5.53 -19.64
N ASP A 288 -9.30 -4.49 -20.21
CA ASP A 288 -7.85 -4.44 -20.46
C ASP A 288 -7.06 -3.86 -19.28
N ALA A 289 -7.72 -3.21 -18.32
CA ALA A 289 -7.06 -2.55 -17.19
C ALA A 289 -6.51 -3.56 -16.17
N GLY A 290 -5.36 -3.22 -15.59
CA GLY A 290 -4.71 -4.04 -14.57
C GLY A 290 -5.46 -4.04 -13.23
N THR A 291 -5.40 -5.19 -12.53
CA THR A 291 -6.11 -5.40 -11.26
C THR A 291 -5.22 -5.20 -10.02
N THR A 292 -3.89 -5.26 -10.18
CA THR A 292 -2.95 -5.11 -9.06
C THR A 292 -2.98 -3.69 -8.51
N THR A 293 -3.36 -3.51 -7.25
CA THR A 293 -3.46 -2.19 -6.60
C THR A 293 -2.11 -1.51 -6.41
N ALA A 294 -2.09 -0.20 -6.24
CA ALA A 294 -0.88 0.57 -5.96
C ALA A 294 -0.14 0.06 -4.71
N ALA A 295 -0.87 -0.32 -3.66
CA ALA A 295 -0.29 -0.88 -2.43
C ALA A 295 0.39 -2.24 -2.68
N GLU A 296 -0.19 -3.11 -3.51
CA GLU A 296 0.42 -4.39 -3.90
C GLU A 296 1.65 -4.18 -4.78
N ARG A 297 1.58 -3.28 -5.77
CA ARG A 297 2.73 -2.88 -6.60
C ARG A 297 3.88 -2.38 -5.72
N PHE A 298 3.58 -1.52 -4.76
CA PHE A 298 4.57 -1.02 -3.81
C PHE A 298 5.17 -2.13 -2.94
N ALA A 299 4.33 -2.96 -2.31
CA ALA A 299 4.79 -4.08 -1.48
C ALA A 299 5.63 -5.10 -2.28
N ARG A 300 5.29 -5.33 -3.55
CA ARG A 300 6.10 -6.13 -4.48
C ARG A 300 7.44 -5.45 -4.76
N SER A 301 7.46 -4.15 -5.02
CA SER A 301 8.70 -3.41 -5.29
C SER A 301 9.67 -3.39 -4.10
N ILE A 302 9.16 -3.26 -2.86
CA ILE A 302 10.00 -3.36 -1.66
C ILE A 302 10.60 -4.76 -1.51
N ARG A 303 9.78 -5.81 -1.69
CA ARG A 303 10.25 -7.20 -1.67
C ARG A 303 11.30 -7.46 -2.73
N LEU A 304 11.16 -6.85 -3.91
CA LEU A 304 12.13 -6.97 -4.98
C LEU A 304 13.47 -6.32 -4.63
N VAL A 305 13.47 -5.11 -4.04
CA VAL A 305 14.72 -4.45 -3.61
C VAL A 305 15.47 -5.33 -2.60
N ILE A 306 14.76 -5.81 -1.57
CA ILE A 306 15.32 -6.73 -0.56
C ILE A 306 15.85 -8.00 -1.22
N ALA A 307 15.09 -8.59 -2.16
CA ALA A 307 15.51 -9.78 -2.89
C ALA A 307 16.79 -9.55 -3.70
N ARG A 308 16.90 -8.41 -4.39
CA ARG A 308 18.09 -8.05 -5.19
C ARG A 308 19.31 -7.81 -4.30
N GLU A 309 19.17 -7.17 -3.15
CA GLU A 309 20.25 -6.98 -2.18
C GLU A 309 20.70 -8.32 -1.59
N GLY A 310 19.76 -9.15 -1.12
CA GLY A 310 20.09 -10.47 -0.60
C GLY A 310 20.77 -11.38 -1.63
N LEU A 311 20.33 -11.36 -2.89
CA LEU A 311 21.03 -12.08 -3.97
C LEU A 311 22.45 -11.54 -4.20
N ARG A 312 22.64 -10.22 -4.11
CA ARG A 312 23.96 -9.59 -4.29
C ARG A 312 24.92 -10.07 -3.22
N ASP A 313 24.49 -10.07 -1.97
CA ASP A 313 25.34 -10.45 -0.84
C ASP A 313 25.69 -11.94 -0.91
N ILE A 314 24.69 -12.81 -1.15
CA ILE A 314 24.90 -14.26 -1.29
C ILE A 314 25.89 -14.59 -2.40
N VAL A 315 25.77 -13.98 -3.58
CA VAL A 315 26.65 -14.26 -4.72
C VAL A 315 28.02 -13.62 -4.55
N ALA A 316 28.12 -12.45 -3.92
CA ALA A 316 29.41 -11.79 -3.66
C ALA A 316 30.27 -12.54 -2.62
N GLU A 317 29.64 -13.33 -1.74
CA GLU A 317 30.33 -14.15 -0.74
C GLU A 317 30.69 -15.56 -1.23
N HIS A 318 30.17 -15.98 -2.38
CA HIS A 318 30.45 -17.28 -2.99
C HIS A 318 31.91 -17.40 -3.47
N ASP A 319 32.47 -18.62 -3.47
CA ASP A 319 33.86 -18.89 -3.89
C ASP A 319 33.90 -19.51 -5.30
N PRO A 320 34.62 -18.92 -6.29
CA PRO A 320 35.49 -17.74 -6.20
C PRO A 320 34.72 -16.43 -6.02
N ARG A 321 35.19 -15.55 -5.12
CA ARG A 321 34.56 -14.25 -4.81
C ARG A 321 34.54 -13.33 -6.04
N PRO A 322 33.39 -13.18 -6.73
CA PRO A 322 33.33 -12.38 -7.94
C PRO A 322 33.41 -10.88 -7.60
N PRO A 323 33.90 -10.02 -8.52
CA PRO A 323 33.87 -8.58 -8.30
C PRO A 323 32.43 -8.08 -8.08
N ARG A 324 32.21 -7.29 -7.02
CA ARG A 324 30.87 -6.76 -6.67
C ARG A 324 30.20 -5.98 -7.81
N SER A 325 30.98 -5.34 -8.66
CA SER A 325 30.49 -4.63 -9.86
C SER A 325 29.89 -5.59 -10.89
N GLU A 326 30.51 -6.76 -11.13
CA GLU A 326 30.00 -7.78 -12.05
C GLU A 326 28.71 -8.42 -11.50
N VAL A 327 28.68 -8.74 -10.20
CA VAL A 327 27.46 -9.24 -9.53
C VAL A 327 26.32 -8.23 -9.65
N SER A 328 26.60 -6.95 -9.43
CA SER A 328 25.59 -5.88 -9.50
C SER A 328 25.05 -5.71 -10.92
N ALA A 329 25.92 -5.76 -11.94
CA ALA A 329 25.51 -5.69 -13.34
C ALA A 329 24.64 -6.90 -13.73
N TRP A 330 25.04 -8.10 -13.34
CA TRP A 330 24.27 -9.33 -13.57
C TRP A 330 22.91 -9.28 -12.91
N ILE A 331 22.82 -8.94 -11.63
CA ILE A 331 21.52 -8.80 -10.94
C ILE A 331 20.65 -7.76 -11.64
N THR A 332 21.21 -6.61 -12.03
CA THR A 332 20.46 -5.56 -12.74
C THR A 332 19.90 -6.04 -14.07
N SER A 333 20.56 -7.00 -14.74
CA SER A 333 20.07 -7.59 -15.99
C SER A 333 18.89 -8.55 -15.82
N LEU A 334 18.68 -9.08 -14.61
CA LEU A 334 17.59 -10.01 -14.32
C LEU A 334 16.24 -9.30 -14.29
N GLN A 335 15.21 -9.93 -14.87
CA GLN A 335 13.82 -9.51 -14.72
C GLN A 335 13.32 -9.77 -13.28
N ASP A 336 12.27 -9.06 -12.88
CA ASP A 336 11.76 -9.14 -11.50
C ASP A 336 11.27 -10.55 -11.14
N GLU A 337 10.62 -11.23 -12.07
CA GLU A 337 10.16 -12.62 -11.96
C GLU A 337 11.33 -13.58 -11.76
N GLU A 338 12.45 -13.36 -12.45
CA GLU A 338 13.66 -14.17 -12.32
C GLU A 338 14.31 -13.97 -10.95
N VAL A 339 14.36 -12.73 -10.46
CA VAL A 339 14.86 -12.42 -9.11
C VAL A 339 14.03 -13.15 -8.05
N PHE A 340 12.69 -13.07 -8.13
CA PHE A 340 11.84 -13.77 -7.18
C PHE A 340 11.97 -15.30 -7.29
N ALA A 341 12.06 -15.85 -8.50
CA ALA A 341 12.26 -17.27 -8.71
C ALA A 341 13.58 -17.74 -8.07
N ARG A 342 14.66 -16.98 -8.23
CA ARG A 342 15.96 -17.26 -7.61
C ARG A 342 15.89 -17.21 -6.09
N VAL A 343 15.36 -16.13 -5.50
CA VAL A 343 15.23 -16.06 -4.02
C VAL A 343 14.35 -17.18 -3.48
N LYS A 344 13.25 -17.54 -4.15
CA LYS A 344 12.38 -18.66 -3.76
C LYS A 344 13.07 -20.03 -3.83
N ALA A 345 14.09 -20.19 -4.68
CA ALA A 345 14.86 -21.42 -4.79
C ALA A 345 15.76 -21.66 -3.56
N LEU A 346 16.08 -20.60 -2.80
CA LEU A 346 16.79 -20.70 -1.53
C LEU A 346 15.84 -21.28 -0.47
N LYS A 347 16.25 -22.38 0.16
CA LYS A 347 15.56 -22.89 1.35
C LYS A 347 16.30 -22.40 2.60
N PRO A 348 15.58 -21.96 3.65
CA PRO A 348 16.20 -21.71 4.94
C PRO A 348 16.85 -23.02 5.39
N GLY A 349 18.18 -23.02 5.53
CA GLY A 349 18.94 -24.22 5.83
C GLY A 349 18.73 -24.67 7.28
N GLN A 350 17.73 -25.52 7.51
CA GLN A 350 17.48 -26.12 8.83
C GLN A 350 18.16 -27.48 8.96
N THR A 351 18.47 -28.12 7.83
CA THR A 351 19.13 -29.43 7.76
C THR A 351 20.36 -29.39 6.87
N GLY A 352 21.31 -30.31 7.07
CA GLY A 352 22.49 -30.42 6.21
C GLY A 352 22.15 -30.64 4.72
N ALA A 353 21.08 -31.36 4.42
CA ALA A 353 20.61 -31.58 3.05
C ALA A 353 20.08 -30.28 2.41
N GLU A 354 19.43 -29.40 3.17
CA GLU A 354 18.97 -28.10 2.69
C GLU A 354 20.13 -27.14 2.46
N ILE A 355 21.13 -27.15 3.35
CA ILE A 355 22.37 -26.37 3.17
C ILE A 355 23.08 -26.77 1.87
N LEU A 356 23.27 -28.08 1.65
CA LEU A 356 23.89 -28.59 0.41
C LEU A 356 23.05 -28.31 -0.84
N ARG A 357 21.72 -28.27 -0.72
CA ARG A 357 20.85 -27.86 -1.84
C ARG A 357 21.02 -26.38 -2.14
N THR A 358 21.01 -25.52 -1.12
CA THR A 358 21.22 -24.08 -1.27
C THR A 358 22.59 -23.78 -1.87
N ALA A 359 23.65 -24.45 -1.41
CA ALA A 359 24.99 -24.33 -2.00
C ALA A 359 24.99 -24.62 -3.51
N ARG A 360 24.39 -25.75 -3.93
CA ARG A 360 24.28 -26.10 -5.36
C ARG A 360 23.48 -25.10 -6.19
N VAL A 361 22.45 -24.48 -5.60
CA VAL A 361 21.68 -23.42 -6.28
C VAL A 361 22.56 -22.19 -6.49
N VAL A 362 23.32 -21.78 -5.47
CA VAL A 362 24.25 -20.64 -5.56
C VAL A 362 25.40 -20.94 -6.52
N ASP A 363 25.93 -22.17 -6.55
CA ASP A 363 26.92 -22.59 -7.54
C ASP A 363 26.41 -22.39 -8.96
N GLY A 364 25.16 -22.79 -9.24
CA GLY A 364 24.51 -22.56 -10.54
C GLY A 364 24.44 -21.07 -10.90
N TRP A 365 24.18 -20.20 -9.92
CA TRP A 365 24.15 -18.75 -10.13
C TRP A 365 25.53 -18.17 -10.40
N ALA A 366 26.58 -18.69 -9.75
CA ALA A 366 27.95 -18.28 -10.03
C ALA A 366 28.37 -18.64 -11.48
N HIS A 367 27.91 -19.78 -11.99
CA HIS A 367 28.11 -20.14 -13.40
C HIS A 367 27.34 -19.21 -14.35
N ASP A 368 26.09 -18.88 -14.04
CA ASP A 368 25.30 -17.91 -14.82
C ASP A 368 25.99 -16.54 -14.87
N LEU A 369 26.50 -16.06 -13.72
CA LEU A 369 27.26 -14.82 -13.61
C LEU A 369 28.53 -14.86 -14.46
N ALA A 370 29.31 -15.95 -14.40
CA ALA A 370 30.52 -16.10 -15.21
C ALA A 370 30.21 -16.07 -16.72
N ALA A 371 29.11 -16.72 -17.15
CA ALA A 371 28.65 -16.68 -18.53
C ALA A 371 28.23 -15.25 -18.95
N PHE A 372 27.50 -14.54 -18.09
CA PHE A 372 27.11 -13.14 -18.30
C PHE A 372 28.32 -12.21 -18.44
N THR A 373 29.30 -12.34 -17.55
CA THR A 373 30.55 -11.56 -17.60
C THR A 373 31.33 -11.82 -18.89
N LYS A 374 31.43 -13.09 -19.32
CA LYS A 374 32.11 -13.46 -20.58
C LYS A 374 31.41 -12.87 -21.80
N ALA A 375 30.07 -12.93 -21.85
CA ALA A 375 29.28 -12.34 -22.93
C ALA A 375 29.47 -10.82 -23.01
N SER A 376 29.45 -10.14 -21.85
CA SER A 376 29.62 -8.69 -21.76
C SER A 376 31.01 -8.19 -22.18
N LYS A 377 32.04 -9.04 -22.08
CA LYS A 377 33.43 -8.73 -22.49
C LYS A 377 33.71 -9.04 -23.96
N THR A 378 32.82 -9.75 -24.66
CA THR A 378 33.03 -10.08 -26.07
C THR A 378 32.66 -8.85 -26.92
N PRO A 379 33.63 -8.18 -27.58
CA PRO A 379 33.32 -7.01 -28.39
C PRO A 379 32.36 -7.40 -29.50
N ILE A 380 31.24 -6.69 -29.61
CA ILE A 380 30.36 -6.78 -30.78
C ILE A 380 31.19 -6.20 -31.92
N HIS A 381 31.86 -7.07 -32.69
CA HIS A 381 32.49 -6.64 -33.92
C HIS A 381 31.38 -6.03 -34.78
N PRO A 382 31.44 -4.73 -35.09
CA PRO A 382 30.47 -4.13 -35.99
C PRO A 382 30.57 -4.94 -37.28
N ALA A 383 29.46 -5.55 -37.70
CA ALA A 383 29.38 -6.18 -39.00
C ALA A 383 29.87 -5.13 -40.00
N MET A 384 31.06 -5.36 -40.58
CA MET A 384 31.63 -4.49 -41.58
C MET A 384 30.68 -4.53 -42.77
N GLY A 385 29.74 -3.59 -42.77
CA GLY A 385 28.86 -3.30 -43.88
C GLY A 385 29.73 -2.97 -45.08
N ALA A 386 29.46 -3.73 -46.13
CA ALA A 386 29.99 -3.63 -47.47
C ALA A 386 30.40 -2.20 -47.86
N ARG A 387 31.66 -2.07 -48.28
CA ARG A 387 32.07 -0.98 -49.18
C ARG A 387 31.34 -1.20 -50.50
N SER A 388 30.48 -0.24 -50.85
CA SER A 388 30.00 0.03 -52.21
C SER A 388 31.12 0.56 -53.08
#